data_AF-A0A6P0DSG6-F1
#
_entry.id   AF-A0A6P0DSG6-F1
#
_cell.length_a   1.000
_cell.length_b   1.000
_cell.length_c   1.000
_cell.angle_alpha   90.00
_cell.angle_beta   90.00
_cell.angle_gamma   90.00
#
_symmetry.space_group_name_H-M   'P 1'
#
loop_
_entity.id
_entity.type
_entity.pdbx_description
1 polymer ?
#
loop_
_entity_poly.entity_id
_entity_poly.type
_entity_poly.pdbx_seq_one_letter_code
_entity_poly.pdbx_strand_id
1 'polypeptide(L)'
;MDTIHDLGGRQGFGPILHQFDDDDVMFPEEWKARLWAIAMMSMSKLSQEETGWTLDWYRHVLERLPPDLYLRFDYFEKWTLAMMVTAIDEGIADVQEFVDGHAGSAQMQLQHMPPQTESAATFDSFKPGDRVVAKRDSGSMHTRLPSYVRGRRGIVESVTGPQPLP
;
A
#
# COMPACT_ATOMS: atom_id res chain seq x y z
N MET A 1 -1.68 7.27 9.57
CA MET A 1 -1.13 6.74 10.83
C MET A 1 0.27 7.29 10.95
N ASP A 2 0.65 7.80 12.12
CA ASP A 2 1.97 8.41 12.32
C ASP A 2 2.96 7.36 12.82
N THR A 3 3.25 6.37 11.98
CA THR A 3 4.21 5.29 12.26
C THR A 3 5.44 5.38 11.36
N ILE A 4 6.31 4.38 11.46
CA ILE A 4 7.66 4.39 10.89
C ILE A 4 7.72 4.43 9.36
N HIS A 5 6.61 4.17 8.65
CA HIS A 5 6.58 4.29 7.18
C HIS A 5 6.62 5.76 6.71
N ASP A 6 6.18 6.71 7.56
CA ASP A 6 6.22 8.14 7.25
C ASP A 6 7.55 8.76 7.71
N LEU A 7 8.56 8.58 6.85
CA LEU A 7 9.95 8.97 7.13
C LEU A 7 10.33 10.37 6.64
N GLY A 8 9.40 11.10 6.01
CA GLY A 8 9.67 12.43 5.46
C GLY A 8 10.20 13.40 6.53
N GLY A 9 11.41 13.92 6.33
CA GLY A 9 12.06 14.86 7.25
C GLY A 9 12.65 14.24 8.52
N ARG A 10 12.72 12.91 8.63
CA ARG A 10 13.40 12.23 9.76
C ARG A 10 14.92 12.19 9.53
N GLN A 11 15.66 12.09 10.63
CA GLN A 11 17.12 11.97 10.65
C GLN A 11 17.54 10.64 11.29
N GLY A 12 18.80 10.23 11.10
CA GLY A 12 19.38 9.05 11.78
C GLY A 12 19.43 7.75 10.98
N PHE A 13 18.99 7.76 9.71
CA PHE A 13 19.03 6.57 8.84
C PHE A 13 20.38 6.32 8.16
N GLY A 14 21.39 7.16 8.43
CA GLY A 14 22.70 7.06 7.78
C GLY A 14 22.68 7.51 6.31
N PRO A 15 23.79 7.30 5.58
CA PRO A 15 23.88 7.61 4.16
C PRO A 15 23.05 6.62 3.33
N ILE A 16 22.61 7.07 2.15
CA ILE A 16 22.12 6.16 1.11
C ILE A 16 23.31 5.32 0.67
N LEU A 17 23.21 4.01 0.86
CA LEU A 17 24.27 3.10 0.43
C LEU A 17 24.18 2.97 -1.08
N HIS A 18 25.22 3.42 -1.79
CA HIS A 18 25.41 3.14 -3.22
C HIS A 18 25.96 1.72 -3.38
N GLN A 19 25.18 0.72 -2.96
CA GLN A 19 25.41 -0.66 -3.36
C GLN A 19 24.79 -0.74 -4.76
N PHE A 20 25.64 -0.91 -5.78
CA PHE A 20 25.14 -1.24 -7.10
C PHE A 20 24.58 -2.65 -6.98
N ASP A 21 23.29 -2.76 -6.74
CA ASP A 21 22.58 -3.95 -7.18
C ASP A 21 22.84 -4.07 -8.67
N ASP A 22 23.13 -5.28 -9.14
CA ASP A 22 23.32 -5.52 -10.56
C ASP A 22 22.00 -5.20 -11.27
N ASP A 23 21.92 -4.04 -11.93
CA ASP A 23 20.70 -3.58 -12.61
C ASP A 23 20.25 -4.57 -13.70
N ASP A 24 21.14 -5.47 -14.15
CA ASP A 24 20.81 -6.55 -15.08
C ASP A 24 20.06 -7.72 -14.39
N VAL A 25 20.02 -7.76 -13.05
CA VAL A 25 19.37 -8.79 -12.23
C VAL A 25 18.19 -8.20 -11.47
N MET A 26 17.02 -8.18 -12.12
CA MET A 26 15.77 -7.65 -11.55
C MET A 26 15.37 -8.31 -10.22
N PHE A 27 15.63 -9.61 -10.05
CA PHE A 27 15.37 -10.35 -8.81
C PHE A 27 16.56 -11.23 -8.47
N PRO A 28 17.37 -10.86 -7.46
CA PRO A 28 18.53 -11.66 -7.05
C PRO A 28 18.18 -13.06 -6.53
N GLU A 29 16.94 -13.25 -6.07
CA GLU A 29 16.44 -14.50 -5.50
C GLU A 29 15.10 -14.88 -6.14
N GLU A 30 14.95 -16.15 -6.53
CA GLU A 30 13.77 -16.65 -7.25
C GLU A 30 12.45 -16.38 -6.50
N TRP A 31 12.47 -16.48 -5.16
CA TRP A 31 11.28 -16.26 -4.35
C TRP A 31 10.76 -14.81 -4.44
N LYS A 32 11.63 -13.82 -4.65
CA LYS A 32 11.24 -12.41 -4.85
C LYS A 32 10.51 -12.23 -6.17
N ALA A 33 10.99 -12.86 -7.24
CA ALA A 33 10.31 -12.88 -8.53
C ALA A 33 8.94 -13.57 -8.44
N ARG A 34 8.88 -14.72 -7.76
CA ARG A 34 7.63 -15.47 -7.55
C ARG A 34 6.62 -14.65 -6.75
N LEU A 35 7.06 -14.02 -5.66
CA LEU A 35 6.20 -13.19 -4.84
C LEU A 35 5.70 -11.96 -5.60
N TRP A 36 6.55 -11.30 -6.37
CA TRP A 36 6.13 -10.20 -7.24
C TRP A 36 5.04 -10.66 -8.22
N ALA A 37 5.22 -11.80 -8.86
CA ALA A 37 4.22 -12.37 -9.77
C ALA A 37 2.90 -12.67 -9.05
N ILE A 38 2.96 -13.27 -7.85
CA ILE A 38 1.77 -13.50 -7.00
C ILE A 38 1.08 -12.16 -6.72
N ALA A 39 1.81 -11.16 -6.23
CA ALA A 39 1.26 -9.86 -5.90
C ALA A 39 0.57 -9.23 -7.12
N MET A 40 1.23 -9.17 -8.28
CA MET A 40 0.65 -8.59 -9.51
C MET A 40 -0.60 -9.34 -9.98
N MET A 41 -0.61 -10.67 -9.88
CA MET A 41 -1.78 -11.49 -10.21
C MET A 41 -2.94 -11.30 -9.23
N SER A 42 -2.63 -11.11 -7.94
CA SER A 42 -3.61 -10.82 -6.91
C SER A 42 -4.20 -9.42 -7.10
N MET A 43 -3.37 -8.40 -7.39
CA MET A 43 -3.87 -7.02 -7.46
C MET A 43 -4.88 -6.76 -8.58
N SER A 44 -4.83 -7.57 -9.63
CA SER A 44 -5.73 -7.47 -10.78
C SER A 44 -7.01 -8.30 -10.63
N LYS A 45 -7.13 -9.12 -9.58
CA LYS A 45 -8.15 -10.17 -9.47
C LYS A 45 -8.86 -10.24 -8.11
N LEU A 46 -8.27 -9.66 -7.06
CA LEU A 46 -8.89 -9.49 -5.74
C LEU A 46 -9.54 -8.12 -5.67
N SER A 47 -10.70 -7.96 -6.30
CA SER A 47 -11.42 -6.68 -6.28
C SER A 47 -12.92 -6.86 -6.41
N GLN A 48 -13.50 -7.92 -5.82
CA GLN A 48 -14.95 -7.99 -5.76
C GLN A 48 -15.45 -6.81 -4.91
N GLU A 49 -16.51 -6.18 -5.41
CA GLU A 49 -17.25 -5.12 -4.71
C GLU A 49 -17.83 -5.58 -3.35
N GLU A 50 -17.58 -6.83 -2.93
CA GLU A 50 -18.06 -7.40 -1.67
C GLU A 50 -16.96 -7.86 -0.70
N THR A 51 -15.66 -7.92 -1.08
CA THR A 51 -14.57 -8.36 -0.16
C THR A 51 -13.46 -7.33 0.07
N GLY A 52 -13.30 -6.33 -0.81
CA GLY A 52 -12.70 -5.05 -0.42
C GLY A 52 -11.18 -4.97 -0.32
N TRP A 53 -10.41 -5.74 -1.09
CA TRP A 53 -8.98 -5.47 -1.23
C TRP A 53 -8.67 -4.40 -2.28
N THR A 54 -8.03 -3.31 -1.86
CA THR A 54 -7.48 -2.28 -2.75
C THR A 54 -5.98 -2.13 -2.50
N LEU A 55 -5.28 -1.46 -3.41
CA LEU A 55 -3.89 -1.09 -3.18
C LEU A 55 -3.73 -0.20 -1.93
N ASP A 56 -4.77 0.56 -1.55
CA ASP A 56 -4.78 1.35 -0.33
C ASP A 56 -4.94 0.47 0.92
N TRP A 57 -5.78 -0.58 0.88
CA TRP A 57 -5.81 -1.59 1.95
C TRP A 57 -4.46 -2.29 2.11
N TYR A 58 -3.84 -2.70 1.01
CA TYR A 58 -2.51 -3.32 1.04
C TYR A 58 -1.45 -2.42 1.69
N ARG A 59 -1.44 -1.13 1.35
CA ARG A 59 -0.57 -0.15 2.02
C ARG A 59 -0.91 -0.06 3.49
N HIS A 60 -2.19 0.01 3.85
CA HIS A 60 -2.61 0.06 5.24
C HIS A 60 -2.14 -1.15 6.05
N VAL A 61 -2.19 -2.36 5.49
CA VAL A 61 -1.64 -3.57 6.12
C VAL A 61 -0.16 -3.42 6.43
N LEU A 62 0.64 -2.92 5.48
CA LEU A 62 2.07 -2.67 5.69
C LEU A 62 2.33 -1.59 6.75
N GLU A 63 1.51 -0.56 6.80
CA GLU A 63 1.62 0.56 7.76
C GLU A 63 1.37 0.12 9.21
N ARG A 64 0.69 -1.02 9.42
CA ARG A 64 0.37 -1.62 10.72
C ARG A 64 1.48 -2.50 11.28
N LEU A 65 2.55 -2.77 10.53
CA LEU A 65 3.68 -3.53 11.04
C LEU A 65 4.28 -2.83 12.27
N PRO A 66 4.65 -3.60 13.33
CA PRO A 66 5.45 -3.08 14.43
C PRO A 66 6.69 -2.35 13.90
N PRO A 67 7.06 -1.18 14.45
CA PRO A 67 8.12 -0.36 13.90
C PRO A 67 9.48 -1.07 13.75
N ASP A 68 9.82 -1.94 14.68
CA ASP A 68 11.05 -2.73 14.64
C ASP A 68 11.03 -3.75 13.50
N LEU A 69 9.91 -4.43 13.26
CA LEU A 69 9.74 -5.37 12.16
C LEU A 69 9.75 -4.66 10.81
N TYR A 70 9.09 -3.51 10.70
CA TYR A 70 9.10 -2.71 9.48
C TYR A 70 10.53 -2.28 9.10
N LEU A 71 11.39 -1.95 10.05
CA LEU A 71 12.77 -1.56 9.75
C LEU A 71 13.68 -2.76 9.48
N ARG A 72 13.39 -3.92 10.07
CA ARG A 72 14.23 -5.12 9.96
C ARG A 72 13.93 -5.96 8.72
N PHE A 73 12.68 -6.02 8.29
CA PHE A 73 12.31 -6.83 7.14
C PHE A 73 12.83 -6.25 5.83
N ASP A 74 13.28 -7.15 4.97
CA ASP A 74 13.52 -6.88 3.56
C ASP A 74 12.23 -6.39 2.88
N TYR A 75 12.40 -5.69 1.76
CA TYR A 75 11.29 -5.18 0.98
C TYR A 75 10.28 -6.27 0.59
N PHE A 76 10.74 -7.43 0.13
CA PHE A 76 9.86 -8.53 -0.29
C PHE A 76 9.36 -9.38 0.88
N GLU A 77 10.03 -9.38 2.04
CA GLU A 77 9.48 -10.00 3.25
C GLU A 77 8.20 -9.29 3.71
N LYS A 78 8.19 -7.95 3.65
CA LYS A 78 6.99 -7.16 3.91
C LYS A 78 5.86 -7.50 2.95
N TRP A 79 6.18 -7.70 1.67
CA TRP A 79 5.19 -8.08 0.65
C TRP A 79 4.61 -9.47 0.93
N THR A 80 5.43 -10.41 1.40
CA THR A 80 4.98 -11.75 1.77
C THR A 80 3.94 -11.66 2.88
N LEU A 81 4.26 -10.94 3.95
CA LEU A 81 3.35 -10.75 5.08
C LEU A 81 2.05 -10.08 4.66
N ALA A 82 2.12 -9.01 3.85
CA ALA A 82 0.92 -8.33 3.40
C ALA A 82 0.05 -9.21 2.48
N MET A 83 0.66 -10.05 1.64
CA MET A 83 -0.07 -11.04 0.83
C MET A 83 -0.74 -12.12 1.69
N MET A 84 -0.07 -12.60 2.75
CA MET A 84 -0.67 -13.56 3.69
C MET A 84 -1.88 -12.96 4.41
N VAL A 85 -1.75 -11.74 4.95
CA VAL A 85 -2.86 -11.02 5.61
C VAL A 85 -3.99 -10.77 4.63
N THR A 86 -3.68 -10.34 3.41
CA THR A 86 -4.66 -10.14 2.35
C THR A 86 -5.44 -11.42 2.05
N ALA A 87 -4.76 -12.56 1.90
CA ALA A 87 -5.41 -13.82 1.64
C ALA A 87 -6.34 -14.26 2.78
N ILE A 88 -5.99 -13.94 4.03
CA ILE A 88 -6.81 -14.19 5.21
C ILE A 88 -8.03 -13.26 5.25
N ASP A 89 -7.83 -11.95 5.04
CA ASP A 89 -8.89 -10.95 5.04
C ASP A 89 -9.94 -11.26 3.96
N GLU A 90 -9.51 -11.75 2.80
CA GLU A 90 -10.36 -12.18 1.68
C GLU A 90 -11.00 -13.57 1.87
N GLY A 91 -10.68 -14.28 2.96
CA GLY A 91 -11.18 -15.63 3.24
C GLY A 91 -10.66 -16.70 2.27
N ILE A 92 -9.57 -16.41 1.54
CA ILE A 92 -8.90 -17.33 0.61
C ILE A 92 -8.06 -18.35 1.38
N ALA A 93 -7.50 -17.94 2.51
CA ALA A 93 -6.68 -18.79 3.36
C ALA A 93 -6.96 -18.55 4.86
N ASP A 94 -6.64 -19.53 5.68
CA ASP A 94 -6.57 -19.43 7.13
C ASP A 94 -5.12 -19.31 7.61
N VAL A 95 -4.93 -18.75 8.82
CA VAL A 95 -3.60 -18.65 9.47
C VAL A 95 -2.92 -20.03 9.56
N GLN A 96 -3.69 -21.09 9.83
CA GLN A 96 -3.16 -22.43 10.01
C GLN A 96 -2.52 -22.98 8.73
N GLU A 97 -3.03 -22.63 7.54
CA GLU A 97 -2.45 -23.09 6.27
C GLU A 97 -1.03 -22.55 6.06
N PHE A 98 -0.76 -21.33 6.53
CA PHE A 98 0.57 -20.75 6.49
C PHE A 98 1.51 -21.34 7.55
N VAL A 99 0.97 -21.70 8.74
CA VAL A 99 1.73 -22.37 9.80
C VAL A 99 2.12 -23.78 9.38
N ASP A 100 1.20 -24.52 8.78
CA ASP A 100 1.40 -25.90 8.32
C ASP A 100 2.21 -25.97 7.01
N GLY A 101 2.25 -24.86 6.26
CA GLY A 101 2.99 -24.74 5.01
C GLY A 101 2.31 -25.41 3.82
N HIS A 102 1.00 -25.68 3.90
CA HIS A 102 0.22 -26.24 2.81
C HIS A 102 -1.22 -25.71 2.78
N ALA A 103 -1.76 -25.51 1.58
CA ALA A 103 -3.13 -25.09 1.40
C ALA A 103 -4.13 -26.24 1.67
N GLY A 104 -5.16 -25.96 2.46
CA GLY A 104 -6.32 -26.78 2.75
C GLY A 104 -7.37 -26.73 1.64
N SER A 105 -7.02 -27.15 0.42
CA SER A 105 -7.94 -27.55 -0.68
C SER A 105 -9.08 -26.60 -1.12
N ALA A 106 -9.24 -25.40 -0.56
CA ALA A 106 -10.24 -24.45 -1.02
C ALA A 106 -9.86 -23.92 -2.41
N GLN A 107 -10.75 -24.10 -3.39
CA GLN A 107 -10.55 -23.56 -4.73
C GLN A 107 -11.02 -22.11 -4.77
N MET A 108 -10.10 -21.19 -5.06
CA MET A 108 -10.45 -19.80 -5.34
C MET A 108 -11.20 -19.73 -6.68
N GLN A 109 -12.47 -19.29 -6.65
CA GLN A 109 -13.20 -19.00 -7.88
C GLN A 109 -12.92 -17.56 -8.32
N LEU A 110 -12.34 -17.43 -9.52
CA LEU A 110 -12.08 -16.15 -10.15
C LEU A 110 -13.40 -15.58 -10.69
N GLN A 111 -13.87 -14.48 -10.11
CA GLN A 111 -15.01 -13.74 -10.66
C GLN A 111 -14.55 -12.62 -11.60
N HIS A 112 -15.39 -12.31 -12.59
CA HIS A 112 -15.15 -11.23 -13.55
C HIS A 112 -15.70 -9.92 -12.97
N MET A 113 -14.82 -8.94 -12.75
CA MET A 113 -15.22 -7.64 -12.20
C MET A 113 -15.63 -6.66 -13.32
N PRO A 114 -16.74 -5.92 -13.15
CA PRO A 114 -16.96 -4.69 -13.92
C PRO A 114 -15.98 -3.59 -13.46
N PRO A 115 -15.68 -2.61 -14.32
CA PRO A 115 -14.82 -1.47 -13.93
C PRO A 115 -15.46 -0.66 -12.80
N GLN A 116 -14.62 -0.15 -11.89
CA GLN A 116 -15.06 0.74 -10.82
C GLN A 116 -15.79 1.96 -11.39
N THR A 117 -16.94 2.29 -10.81
CA THR A 117 -17.70 3.46 -11.22
C THR A 117 -17.20 4.67 -10.43
N GLU A 118 -16.64 5.67 -11.12
CA GLU A 118 -16.22 6.91 -10.47
C GLU A 118 -17.45 7.65 -9.91
N SER A 119 -17.48 7.84 -8.60
CA SER A 119 -18.42 8.75 -7.94
C SER A 119 -17.93 10.18 -8.14
N ALA A 120 -18.71 11.01 -8.84
CA ALA A 120 -18.44 12.43 -8.96
C ALA A 120 -18.57 13.12 -7.59
N ALA A 121 -17.45 13.45 -6.97
CA ALA A 121 -17.46 14.26 -5.78
C ALA A 121 -17.64 15.74 -6.13
N THR A 122 -18.74 16.34 -5.68
CA THR A 122 -18.99 17.79 -5.78
C THR A 122 -18.35 18.48 -4.58
N PHE A 123 -17.09 18.86 -4.73
CA PHE A 123 -16.43 19.78 -3.80
C PHE A 123 -16.12 21.10 -4.51
N ASP A 124 -16.12 22.20 -3.75
CA ASP A 124 -15.52 23.45 -4.21
C ASP A 124 -14.04 23.19 -4.52
N SER A 125 -13.72 23.14 -5.82
CA SER A 125 -12.38 22.79 -6.27
C SER A 125 -11.47 24.01 -6.14
N PHE A 126 -10.35 23.86 -5.44
CA PHE A 126 -9.20 24.74 -5.62
C PHE A 126 -8.77 24.74 -7.09
N LYS A 127 -8.18 25.84 -7.56
CA LYS A 127 -7.59 25.96 -8.89
C LYS A 127 -6.08 26.24 -8.80
N PRO A 128 -5.32 26.00 -9.89
CA PRO A 128 -3.92 26.40 -9.96
C PRO A 128 -3.73 27.87 -9.55
N GLY A 129 -2.74 28.13 -8.70
CA GLY A 129 -2.43 29.44 -8.13
C GLY A 129 -3.11 29.75 -6.79
N ASP A 130 -4.12 28.99 -6.36
CA ASP A 130 -4.75 29.20 -5.07
C ASP A 130 -3.77 28.93 -3.92
N ARG A 131 -3.80 29.78 -2.90
CA ARG A 131 -3.04 29.59 -1.65
C ARG A 131 -3.82 28.66 -0.74
N VAL A 132 -3.16 27.62 -0.25
CA VAL A 132 -3.77 26.58 0.58
C VAL A 132 -2.97 26.34 1.84
N VAL A 133 -3.61 25.71 2.83
CA VAL A 133 -2.96 25.20 4.03
C VAL A 133 -3.36 23.75 4.19
N ALA A 134 -2.38 22.85 4.29
CA ALA A 134 -2.66 21.45 4.56
C ALA A 134 -3.29 21.28 5.95
N LYS A 135 -4.24 20.33 6.07
CA LYS A 135 -4.81 19.99 7.38
C LYS A 135 -3.70 19.58 8.36
N ARG A 136 -3.92 19.86 9.65
CA ARG A 136 -2.98 19.47 10.72
C ARG A 136 -3.16 18.02 11.14
N ASP A 137 -4.41 17.56 11.12
CA ASP A 137 -4.80 16.24 11.60
C ASP A 137 -5.31 15.39 10.44
N SER A 138 -5.06 14.08 10.53
CA SER A 138 -5.68 13.08 9.67
C SER A 138 -6.71 12.31 10.50
N GLY A 139 -7.95 12.23 10.00
CA GLY A 139 -9.05 11.52 10.66
C GLY A 139 -9.04 10.00 10.43
N SER A 140 -8.08 9.48 9.67
CA SER A 140 -7.99 8.06 9.31
C SER A 140 -6.65 7.44 9.71
N MET A 141 -6.69 6.14 10.01
CA MET A 141 -5.48 5.34 10.19
C MET A 141 -4.70 5.22 8.88
N HIS A 142 -5.34 5.02 7.73
CA HIS A 142 -4.65 5.09 6.43
C HIS A 142 -4.77 6.50 5.86
N THR A 143 -3.67 7.11 5.42
CA THR A 143 -3.71 8.46 4.86
C THR A 143 -2.53 8.73 3.95
N ARG A 144 -2.75 9.56 2.93
CA ARG A 144 -1.71 10.02 2.01
C ARG A 144 -1.24 11.44 2.34
N LEU A 145 -1.58 11.96 3.52
CA LEU A 145 -1.10 13.25 4.04
C LEU A 145 0.11 13.03 4.96
N PRO A 146 1.36 13.16 4.44
CA PRO A 146 2.56 12.91 5.24
C PRO A 146 2.73 13.98 6.31
N SER A 147 3.32 13.62 7.45
CA SER A 147 3.43 14.47 8.63
C SER A 147 4.18 15.78 8.36
N TYR A 148 5.25 15.76 7.55
CA TYR A 148 6.09 16.93 7.32
C TYR A 148 5.38 18.09 6.59
N VAL A 149 4.28 17.81 5.86
CA VAL A 149 3.48 18.85 5.17
C VAL A 149 2.29 19.34 5.98
N ARG A 150 1.92 18.69 7.09
CA ARG A 150 0.73 19.05 7.88
C ARG A 150 0.84 20.46 8.44
N GLY A 151 -0.24 21.24 8.29
CA GLY A 151 -0.28 22.65 8.71
C GLY A 151 0.61 23.60 7.92
N ARG A 152 1.30 23.12 6.86
CA ARG A 152 2.14 23.96 6.01
C ARG A 152 1.30 24.69 4.96
N ARG A 153 1.76 25.89 4.57
CA ARG A 153 1.17 26.71 3.51
C ARG A 153 1.76 26.28 2.17
N GLY A 154 0.94 26.27 1.12
CA GLY A 154 1.36 25.93 -0.24
C GLY A 154 0.55 26.69 -1.29
N ILE A 155 0.87 26.41 -2.54
CA ILE A 155 0.17 26.92 -3.72
C ILE A 155 -0.26 25.69 -4.53
N VAL A 156 -1.50 25.67 -5.01
CA VAL A 156 -1.96 24.61 -5.92
C VAL A 156 -1.27 24.77 -7.27
N GLU A 157 -0.55 23.75 -7.72
CA GLU A 157 0.14 23.77 -9.00
C GLU A 157 -0.74 23.23 -10.13
N SER A 158 -1.43 22.11 -9.89
CA SER A 158 -2.29 21.44 -10.86
C SER A 158 -3.46 20.72 -10.16
N VAL A 159 -4.51 20.37 -10.93
CA VAL A 159 -5.68 19.62 -10.45
C VAL A 159 -5.88 18.41 -11.37
N THR A 160 -5.63 17.21 -10.84
CA THR A 160 -5.70 15.94 -11.58
C THR A 160 -7.14 15.45 -11.81
N GLY A 161 -8.11 16.00 -11.08
CA GLY A 161 -9.50 15.54 -11.07
C GLY A 161 -9.81 14.59 -9.92
N PRO A 162 -11.04 14.04 -9.87
CA PRO A 162 -11.45 13.09 -8.83
C PRO A 162 -10.56 11.84 -8.80
N GLN A 163 -10.29 11.33 -7.60
CA GLN A 163 -9.61 10.07 -7.35
C GLN A 163 -10.32 9.36 -6.18
N PRO A 164 -10.27 8.02 -6.10
CA PRO A 164 -10.73 7.30 -4.92
C PRO A 164 -10.05 7.86 -3.66
N LEU A 165 -10.84 8.03 -2.59
CA LEU A 165 -10.26 8.34 -1.28
C LEU A 165 -9.59 7.07 -0.73
N PRO A 166 -8.31 7.15 -0.34
CA PRO A 166 -7.59 6.05 0.29
C PRO A 166 -8.21 5.59 1.61
#